data_AF-A0A955XGU3-F1
#
_entry.id   AF-A0A955XGU3-F1
#
_cell.length_a   1.000
_cell.length_b   1.000
_cell.length_c   1.000
_cell.angle_alpha   90.00
_cell.angle_beta   90.00
_cell.angle_gamma   90.00
#
_symmetry.space_group_name_H-M   'P 1'
#
loop_
_entity.id
_entity.type
_entity.pdbx_description
1 polymer ?
#
loop_
_entity_poly.entity_id
_entity_poly.type
_entity_poly.pdbx_seq_one_letter_code
_entity_poly.pdbx_strand_id
1 'polypeptide(L)'
;AAEPCAYPASTSSPIQRGSTMPPLAWDTALGPDGAARPLRLEEVYCGQSFTEASVLIFVVGAGWCTACPSYIREVYQQAPQIEAAGGVVVFLEAEDAGSRAASSAYAHQYISNLVGTGHGLRAGDGDTLPTARTIYNAPLLQYFPTAFVVRTRDMRIIADQADAYDTLPFVRIAQDPEADW
;
A
#
# COMPACT_ATOMS: atom_id res chain seq x y z
N ALA A 1 -12.30 -21.54 23.66
CA ALA A 1 -11.97 -21.19 22.26
C ALA A 1 -11.55 -19.73 22.27
N ALA A 2 -10.45 -19.36 21.61
CA ALA A 2 -10.17 -17.95 21.37
C ALA A 2 -11.30 -17.37 20.50
N GLU A 3 -11.74 -16.16 20.78
CA GLU A 3 -12.70 -15.49 19.90
C GLU A 3 -12.10 -15.38 18.49
N PRO A 4 -12.88 -15.61 17.42
CA PRO A 4 -12.40 -15.39 16.07
C PRO A 4 -11.97 -13.93 15.96
N CYS A 5 -10.76 -13.70 15.42
CA CYS A 5 -10.26 -12.37 15.15
C CYS A 5 -11.30 -11.61 14.31
N ALA A 6 -11.70 -10.42 14.78
CA ALA A 6 -12.64 -9.55 14.10
C ALA A 6 -11.91 -8.29 13.64
N TYR A 7 -11.94 -8.02 12.34
CA TYR A 7 -11.39 -6.80 11.77
C TYR A 7 -11.95 -5.56 12.48
N PRO A 8 -11.13 -4.53 12.76
CA PRO A 8 -11.63 -3.34 13.45
C PRO A 8 -12.77 -2.74 12.65
N ALA A 9 -13.83 -2.31 13.34
CA ALA A 9 -14.97 -1.70 12.67
C ALA A 9 -14.46 -0.52 11.82
N SER A 10 -14.56 -0.66 10.50
CA SER A 10 -14.39 0.49 9.63
C SER A 10 -15.57 1.38 9.96
N THR A 11 -15.33 2.51 10.61
CA THR A 11 -16.30 3.60 10.56
C THR A 11 -16.56 3.84 9.08
N SER A 12 -17.79 4.20 8.69
CA SER A 12 -18.13 4.62 7.33
C SER A 12 -17.40 5.91 6.89
N SER A 13 -16.28 6.21 7.55
CA SER A 13 -15.37 7.29 7.27
C SER A 13 -14.67 7.05 5.93
N PRO A 14 -14.44 8.14 5.18
CA PRO A 14 -13.58 8.08 4.01
C PRO A 14 -12.19 7.56 4.39
N ILE A 15 -11.49 6.97 3.43
CA ILE A 15 -10.09 6.58 3.58
C ILE A 15 -9.25 7.87 3.65
N GLN A 16 -8.73 8.19 4.84
CA GLN A 16 -7.95 9.40 5.14
C GLN A 16 -7.12 9.22 6.43
N ARG A 17 -6.16 10.13 6.70
CA ARG A 17 -5.38 10.05 7.96
C ARG A 17 -6.26 9.93 9.20
N GLY A 18 -5.84 9.08 10.13
CA GLY A 18 -6.52 8.82 11.40
C GLY A 18 -7.73 7.89 11.31
N SER A 19 -8.22 7.57 10.10
CA SER A 19 -9.30 6.60 9.91
C SER A 19 -8.78 5.16 9.93
N THR A 20 -9.69 4.23 10.15
CA THR A 20 -9.43 2.79 9.97
C THR A 20 -9.57 2.45 8.48
N MET A 21 -8.60 1.73 7.94
CA MET A 21 -8.62 1.23 6.57
C MET A 21 -9.76 0.22 6.42
N PRO A 22 -10.63 0.31 5.39
CA PRO A 22 -11.63 -0.73 5.12
C PRO A 22 -10.94 -2.08 4.85
N PRO A 23 -11.63 -3.21 5.01
CA PRO A 23 -11.07 -4.55 4.79
C PRO A 23 -10.89 -4.84 3.29
N LEU A 24 -9.98 -4.10 2.65
CA LEU A 24 -9.69 -4.25 1.23
C LEU A 24 -8.86 -5.51 0.96
N ALA A 25 -8.96 -5.98 -0.27
CA ALA A 25 -8.17 -7.10 -0.75
C ALA A 25 -7.72 -6.93 -2.20
N TRP A 26 -6.57 -7.53 -2.50
CA TRP A 26 -6.01 -7.71 -3.83
C TRP A 26 -5.62 -9.18 -3.99
N ASP A 27 -6.59 -10.01 -4.36
CA ASP A 27 -6.39 -11.45 -4.53
C ASP A 27 -5.41 -11.77 -5.68
N THR A 28 -5.23 -10.83 -6.62
CA THR A 28 -4.32 -10.92 -7.76
C THR A 28 -2.99 -10.21 -7.53
N ALA A 29 -2.71 -9.70 -6.33
CA ALA A 29 -1.44 -9.03 -6.04
C ALA A 29 -0.25 -9.96 -6.32
N LEU A 30 0.82 -9.38 -6.86
CA LEU A 30 1.99 -10.12 -7.31
C LEU A 30 3.23 -9.74 -6.50
N GLY A 31 4.04 -10.75 -6.17
CA GLY A 31 5.38 -10.56 -5.65
C GLY A 31 6.35 -10.04 -6.71
N PRO A 32 7.59 -9.70 -6.32
CA PRO A 32 8.62 -9.24 -7.25
C PRO A 32 8.95 -10.28 -8.33
N ASP A 33 8.90 -11.57 -7.97
CA ASP A 33 9.11 -12.72 -8.85
C ASP A 33 7.93 -13.00 -9.81
N GLY A 34 6.85 -12.23 -9.71
CA GLY A 34 5.62 -12.44 -10.46
C GLY A 34 4.75 -13.58 -9.92
N ALA A 35 5.12 -14.20 -8.79
CA ALA A 35 4.28 -15.17 -8.13
C ALA A 35 3.09 -14.47 -7.46
N ALA A 36 1.94 -15.15 -7.42
CA ALA A 36 0.78 -14.67 -6.69
C ALA A 36 1.11 -14.53 -5.19
N ARG A 37 0.87 -13.33 -4.66
CA ARG A 37 1.01 -12.97 -3.25
C ARG A 37 -0.22 -12.14 -2.86
N PRO A 38 -1.38 -12.79 -2.66
CA PRO A 38 -2.60 -12.09 -2.27
C PRO A 38 -2.38 -11.19 -1.06
N LEU A 39 -2.92 -9.98 -1.12
CA LEU A 39 -2.93 -9.04 0.01
C LEU A 39 -4.36 -8.87 0.47
N ARG A 40 -4.66 -9.32 1.70
CA ARG A 40 -5.97 -9.16 2.33
C ARG A 40 -5.77 -8.49 3.67
N LEU A 41 -6.30 -7.28 3.82
CA LEU A 41 -6.05 -6.49 5.04
C LEU A 41 -6.60 -7.19 6.28
N GLU A 42 -7.68 -7.94 6.16
CA GLU A 42 -8.19 -8.76 7.27
C GLU A 42 -7.21 -9.86 7.71
N GLU A 43 -6.59 -10.55 6.76
CA GLU A 43 -5.58 -11.56 7.06
C GLU A 43 -4.32 -10.95 7.67
N VAL A 44 -3.93 -9.73 7.26
CA VAL A 44 -2.82 -8.99 7.89
C VAL A 44 -3.17 -8.65 9.34
N TYR A 45 -4.34 -8.06 9.59
CA TYR A 45 -4.78 -7.66 10.93
C TYR A 45 -4.86 -8.86 11.87
N CYS A 46 -5.38 -9.98 11.38
CA CYS A 46 -5.52 -11.20 12.15
C CYS A 46 -4.24 -12.02 12.27
N GLY A 47 -3.09 -11.52 11.80
CA GLY A 47 -1.80 -12.20 11.91
C GLY A 47 -1.74 -13.50 11.11
N GLN A 48 -2.45 -13.58 9.99
CA GLN A 48 -2.46 -14.73 9.08
C GLN A 48 -1.52 -14.50 7.87
N SER A 49 -1.27 -13.24 7.52
CA SER A 49 -0.29 -12.84 6.51
C SER A 49 0.59 -11.71 7.03
N PHE A 50 1.83 -11.64 6.55
CA PHE A 50 2.81 -10.60 6.92
C PHE A 50 2.96 -10.43 8.45
N THR A 51 3.10 -11.54 9.18
CA THR A 51 3.05 -11.56 10.66
C THR A 51 4.10 -10.72 11.38
N GLU A 52 5.21 -10.40 10.71
CA GLU A 52 6.26 -9.54 11.27
C GLU A 52 6.10 -8.06 10.87
N ALA A 53 5.10 -7.75 10.04
CA ALA A 53 4.86 -6.39 9.60
C ALA A 53 4.12 -5.58 10.67
N SER A 54 4.73 -4.47 11.08
CA SER A 54 4.14 -3.45 11.92
C SER A 54 3.36 -2.41 11.10
N VAL A 55 3.74 -2.21 9.84
CA VAL A 55 3.08 -1.29 8.90
C VAL A 55 2.99 -1.84 7.48
N LEU A 56 1.94 -1.42 6.77
CA LEU A 56 1.84 -1.49 5.31
C LEU A 56 2.07 -0.08 4.75
N ILE A 57 2.92 0.04 3.74
CA ILE A 57 3.22 1.31 3.08
C ILE A 57 2.72 1.21 1.65
N PHE A 58 1.67 1.97 1.34
CA PHE A 58 1.12 2.05 0.00
C PHE A 58 1.80 3.19 -0.75
N VAL A 59 2.54 2.85 -1.80
CA VAL A 59 3.12 3.80 -2.75
C VAL A 59 2.21 3.82 -3.96
N VAL A 60 1.45 4.91 -4.12
CA VAL A 60 0.41 5.02 -5.13
C VAL A 60 0.89 5.81 -6.34
N GLY A 61 0.86 5.17 -7.49
CA GLY A 61 1.20 5.76 -8.78
C GLY A 61 0.06 5.69 -9.80
N ALA A 62 0.34 6.22 -10.98
CA ALA A 62 -0.45 6.03 -12.18
C ALA A 62 0.49 5.85 -13.38
N GLY A 63 0.11 5.00 -14.33
CA GLY A 63 0.94 4.67 -15.48
C GLY A 63 1.22 5.84 -16.43
N TRP A 64 0.37 6.87 -16.41
CA TRP A 64 0.55 8.11 -17.18
C TRP A 64 1.34 9.19 -16.43
N CYS A 65 1.59 9.01 -15.13
CA CYS A 65 2.22 10.01 -14.28
C CYS A 65 3.75 10.02 -14.49
N THR A 66 4.28 11.12 -15.02
CA THR A 66 5.69 11.27 -15.38
C THR A 66 6.63 11.37 -14.17
N ALA A 67 6.14 11.85 -13.03
CA ALA A 67 6.91 11.94 -11.79
C ALA A 67 6.96 10.60 -11.02
N CYS A 68 5.97 9.73 -11.22
CA CYS A 68 5.81 8.48 -10.49
C CYS A 68 7.03 7.53 -10.62
N PRO A 69 7.64 7.34 -11.81
CA PRO A 69 8.86 6.52 -11.93
C PRO A 69 10.01 6.92 -11.01
N SER A 70 10.21 8.22 -10.76
CA SER A 70 11.29 8.68 -9.88
C SER A 70 10.98 8.34 -8.42
N TYR A 71 9.75 8.59 -7.99
CA TYR A 71 9.31 8.29 -6.63
C TYR A 71 9.30 6.79 -6.33
N ILE A 72 8.82 5.97 -7.27
CA ILE A 72 8.87 4.50 -7.16
C ILE A 72 10.32 4.02 -6.97
N ARG A 73 11.27 4.54 -7.75
CA ARG A 73 12.70 4.18 -7.61
C ARG A 73 13.29 4.61 -6.28
N GLU A 74 12.93 5.81 -5.81
CA GLU A 74 13.37 6.32 -4.52
C GLU A 74 12.90 5.44 -3.37
N VAL A 75 11.60 5.11 -3.31
CA VAL A 75 11.07 4.23 -2.26
C VAL A 75 11.62 2.81 -2.41
N TYR A 76 11.80 2.31 -3.63
CA TYR A 76 12.40 1.00 -3.88
C TYR A 76 13.83 0.89 -3.32
N GLN A 77 14.64 1.94 -3.42
CA GLN A 77 15.99 1.95 -2.83
C GLN A 77 15.96 1.84 -1.29
N GLN A 78 14.87 2.30 -0.66
CA GLN A 78 14.66 2.20 0.79
C GLN A 78 13.99 0.89 1.21
N ALA A 79 13.36 0.16 0.29
CA ALA A 79 12.57 -1.02 0.59
C ALA A 79 13.29 -2.09 1.43
N PRO A 80 14.58 -2.42 1.23
CA PRO A 80 15.28 -3.35 2.12
C PRO A 80 15.33 -2.88 3.58
N GLN A 81 15.51 -1.58 3.81
CA GLN A 81 15.56 -0.99 5.15
C GLN A 81 14.16 -0.90 5.77
N ILE A 82 13.15 -0.63 4.96
CA ILE A 82 11.74 -0.65 5.37
C ILE A 82 11.35 -2.07 5.80
N GLU A 83 11.65 -3.08 4.99
CA GLU A 83 11.37 -4.49 5.28
C GLU A 83 12.09 -4.95 6.54
N ALA A 84 13.37 -4.61 6.70
CA ALA A 84 14.13 -4.91 7.92
C ALA A 84 13.58 -4.19 9.18
N ALA A 85 12.87 -3.08 9.01
CA ALA A 85 12.20 -2.34 10.08
C ALA A 85 10.78 -2.84 10.37
N GLY A 86 10.30 -3.90 9.71
CA GLY A 86 8.94 -4.42 9.88
C GLY A 86 7.90 -3.71 9.01
N GLY A 87 8.28 -3.09 7.90
CA GLY A 87 7.36 -2.54 6.91
C GLY A 87 7.15 -3.46 5.71
N VAL A 88 5.96 -3.46 5.14
CA VAL A 88 5.69 -4.08 3.82
C VAL A 88 5.35 -2.99 2.82
N VAL A 89 6.12 -2.90 1.74
CA VAL A 89 5.86 -1.94 0.66
C VAL A 89 4.88 -2.54 -0.33
N VAL A 90 3.82 -1.80 -0.66
CA VAL A 90 2.84 -2.12 -1.69
C VAL A 90 2.91 -1.04 -2.76
N PHE A 91 3.51 -1.35 -3.90
CA PHE A 91 3.45 -0.48 -5.08
C PHE A 91 2.10 -0.68 -5.75
N LEU A 92 1.25 0.34 -5.63
CA LEU A 92 -0.12 0.31 -6.12
C LEU A 92 -0.26 1.27 -7.30
N GLU A 93 -0.65 0.76 -8.45
CA GLU A 93 -1.03 1.61 -9.59
C GLU A 93 -2.54 1.82 -9.55
N ALA A 94 -2.98 3.07 -9.40
CA ALA A 94 -4.39 3.41 -9.41
C ALA A 94 -4.95 3.37 -10.84
N GLU A 95 -4.16 3.85 -11.80
CA GLU A 95 -4.50 3.88 -13.20
C GLU A 95 -3.36 3.40 -14.10
N ASP A 96 -3.69 2.91 -15.29
CA ASP A 96 -2.72 2.56 -16.33
C ASP A 96 -2.34 3.79 -17.19
N ALA A 97 -1.45 3.60 -18.16
CA ALA A 97 -1.01 4.66 -19.08
C ALA A 97 -2.14 5.27 -19.93
N GLY A 98 -3.32 4.64 -19.99
CA GLY A 98 -4.52 5.13 -20.67
C GLY A 98 -5.59 5.67 -19.73
N SER A 99 -5.26 5.95 -18.46
CA SER A 99 -6.20 6.44 -17.43
C SER A 99 -7.38 5.49 -17.15
N ARG A 100 -7.17 4.19 -17.36
CA ARG A 100 -8.11 3.13 -16.94
C ARG A 100 -7.65 2.57 -15.61
N ALA A 101 -8.55 1.96 -14.84
CA ALA A 101 -8.17 1.28 -13.61
C ALA A 101 -7.09 0.22 -13.91
N ALA A 102 -5.95 0.29 -13.22
CA ALA A 102 -4.84 -0.63 -13.45
C ALA A 102 -5.11 -1.99 -12.78
N SER A 103 -4.74 -3.09 -13.44
CA SER A 103 -4.71 -4.41 -12.83
C SER A 103 -3.39 -4.67 -12.10
N SER A 104 -3.35 -5.67 -11.22
CA SER A 104 -2.11 -6.10 -10.56
C SER A 104 -1.08 -6.63 -11.57
N ALA A 105 -1.53 -7.22 -12.68
CA ALA A 105 -0.66 -7.62 -13.79
C ALA A 105 -0.02 -6.41 -14.49
N TYR A 106 -0.78 -5.34 -14.72
CA TYR A 106 -0.22 -4.09 -15.26
C TYR A 106 0.80 -3.49 -14.29
N ALA A 107 0.43 -3.37 -13.00
CA ALA A 107 1.31 -2.84 -11.97
C ALA A 107 2.61 -3.65 -11.88
N HIS A 108 2.53 -4.98 -11.91
CA HIS A 108 3.72 -5.84 -11.92
C HIS A 108 4.62 -5.56 -13.12
N GLN A 109 4.08 -5.55 -14.34
CA GLN A 109 4.85 -5.28 -15.55
C GLN A 109 5.51 -3.90 -15.49
N TYR A 110 4.74 -2.86 -15.16
CA TYR A 110 5.20 -1.48 -15.12
C TYR A 110 6.29 -1.28 -14.08
N ILE A 111 6.04 -1.66 -12.83
CA ILE A 111 7.00 -1.50 -11.72
C ILE A 111 8.24 -2.35 -11.95
N SER A 112 8.10 -3.60 -12.41
CA SER A 112 9.27 -4.46 -12.66
C SER A 112 10.18 -3.91 -13.76
N ASN A 113 9.64 -3.21 -14.76
CA ASN A 113 10.45 -2.52 -15.77
C ASN A 113 11.23 -1.32 -15.20
N LEU A 114 10.75 -0.72 -14.10
CA LEU A 114 11.39 0.44 -13.47
C LEU A 114 12.49 0.06 -12.49
N VAL A 115 12.24 -0.98 -11.68
CA VAL A 115 13.06 -1.31 -10.50
C VAL A 115 13.50 -2.77 -10.42
N GLY A 116 13.05 -3.64 -11.34
CA GLY A 116 13.34 -5.07 -11.32
C GLY A 116 12.53 -5.84 -10.26
N THR A 117 13.05 -7.00 -9.87
CA THR A 117 12.34 -8.04 -9.12
C THR A 117 12.93 -8.29 -7.71
N GLY A 118 13.00 -7.26 -6.85
CA GLY A 118 13.59 -7.38 -5.51
C GLY A 118 12.62 -7.27 -4.32
N HIS A 119 11.82 -6.20 -4.27
CA HIS A 119 11.12 -5.80 -3.02
C HIS A 119 9.68 -5.36 -3.24
N GLY A 120 8.85 -5.49 -2.22
CA GLY A 120 7.45 -5.05 -2.18
C GLY A 120 6.45 -5.93 -2.93
N LEU A 121 5.16 -5.60 -2.83
CA LEU A 121 4.08 -6.17 -3.63
C LEU A 121 3.73 -5.24 -4.80
N ARG A 122 3.13 -5.80 -5.86
CA ARG A 122 2.54 -5.04 -6.96
C ARG A 122 1.05 -5.31 -7.02
N ALA A 123 0.27 -4.24 -6.93
CA ALA A 123 -1.19 -4.28 -6.93
C ALA A 123 -1.73 -3.21 -7.87
N GLY A 124 -2.88 -3.48 -8.49
CA GLY A 124 -3.60 -2.49 -9.26
C GLY A 124 -4.95 -2.19 -8.63
N ASP A 125 -5.36 -0.93 -8.61
CA ASP A 125 -6.63 -0.53 -7.98
C ASP A 125 -7.87 -0.99 -8.75
N GLY A 126 -7.70 -1.41 -10.00
CA GLY A 126 -8.73 -2.10 -10.79
C GLY A 126 -9.07 -3.50 -10.29
N ASP A 127 -8.15 -4.12 -9.54
CA ASP A 127 -8.35 -5.44 -8.92
C ASP A 127 -8.72 -5.32 -7.43
N THR A 128 -8.90 -4.11 -6.90
CA THR A 128 -9.29 -3.89 -5.51
C THR A 128 -10.66 -4.48 -5.23
N LEU A 129 -10.75 -5.26 -4.16
CA LEU A 129 -11.99 -5.79 -3.61
C LEU A 129 -12.38 -5.02 -2.32
N PRO A 130 -13.68 -4.87 -2.03
CA PRO A 130 -14.81 -5.39 -2.80
C PRO A 130 -15.14 -4.57 -4.06
N THR A 131 -14.60 -3.35 -4.18
CA THR A 131 -14.93 -2.42 -5.26
C THR A 131 -13.64 -1.90 -5.89
N ALA A 132 -13.52 -2.06 -7.21
CA ALA A 132 -12.43 -1.47 -7.98
C ALA A 132 -12.43 0.07 -7.84
N ARG A 133 -11.27 0.69 -8.01
CA ARG A 133 -11.06 2.14 -7.86
C ARG A 133 -11.29 2.67 -6.44
N THR A 134 -11.25 1.82 -5.41
CA THR A 134 -11.47 2.29 -4.03
C THR A 134 -10.35 3.22 -3.58
N ILE A 135 -9.09 2.94 -3.94
CA ILE A 135 -7.96 3.82 -3.58
C ILE A 135 -7.99 5.11 -4.41
N TYR A 136 -8.26 5.02 -5.71
CA TYR A 136 -8.39 6.16 -6.62
C TYR A 136 -9.43 7.18 -6.12
N ASN A 137 -10.53 6.69 -5.57
CA ASN A 137 -11.62 7.54 -5.06
C ASN A 137 -11.43 7.96 -3.59
N ALA A 138 -10.32 7.61 -2.94
CA ALA A 138 -10.04 7.96 -1.55
C ALA A 138 -9.71 9.46 -1.42
N PRO A 139 -10.27 10.19 -0.43
CA PRO A 139 -9.92 11.60 -0.22
C PRO A 139 -8.46 11.88 0.11
N LEU A 140 -7.71 10.89 0.63
CA LEU A 140 -6.26 11.00 0.84
C LEU A 140 -5.48 11.14 -0.48
N LEU A 141 -6.07 10.73 -1.61
CA LEU A 141 -5.43 10.71 -2.91
C LEU A 141 -5.67 12.03 -3.64
N GLN A 142 -4.84 13.03 -3.35
CA GLN A 142 -4.97 14.36 -3.94
C GLN A 142 -4.18 14.54 -5.25
N TYR A 143 -3.09 13.78 -5.40
CA TYR A 143 -2.18 13.84 -6.54
C TYR A 143 -1.38 12.54 -6.66
N PHE A 144 -0.75 12.33 -7.82
CA PHE A 144 0.23 11.27 -8.03
C PHE A 144 1.63 11.86 -8.28
N PRO A 145 2.70 11.19 -7.83
CA PRO A 145 2.67 10.06 -6.90
C PRO A 145 2.26 10.52 -5.50
N THR A 146 1.79 9.58 -4.69
CA THR A 146 1.57 9.81 -3.26
C THR A 146 1.79 8.50 -2.49
N ALA A 147 1.82 8.58 -1.16
CA ALA A 147 1.95 7.42 -0.31
C ALA A 147 1.22 7.62 1.01
N PHE A 148 0.83 6.51 1.62
CA PHE A 148 0.26 6.48 2.96
C PHE A 148 0.67 5.21 3.69
N VAL A 149 0.61 5.27 5.02
CA VAL A 149 1.06 4.21 5.90
C VAL A 149 -0.09 3.74 6.78
N VAL A 150 -0.31 2.43 6.79
CA VAL A 150 -1.32 1.75 7.61
C VAL A 150 -0.62 0.95 8.68
N ARG A 151 -0.94 1.20 9.94
CA ARG A 151 -0.45 0.38 11.06
C ARG A 151 -1.24 -0.91 11.15
N THR A 152 -0.56 -2.05 11.22
CA THR A 152 -1.21 -3.37 11.10
C THR A 152 -2.05 -3.74 12.32
N ARG A 153 -1.68 -3.33 13.54
CA ARG A 153 -2.38 -3.74 14.77
C ARG A 153 -3.81 -3.21 14.93
N ASP A 154 -4.17 -2.13 14.24
CA ASP A 154 -5.48 -1.48 14.32
C ASP A 154 -5.97 -0.95 12.97
N MET A 155 -5.23 -1.24 11.89
CA MET A 155 -5.50 -0.82 10.53
C MET A 155 -5.70 0.69 10.38
N ARG A 156 -5.10 1.49 11.25
CA ARG A 156 -5.21 2.95 11.15
C ARG A 156 -4.23 3.51 10.14
N ILE A 157 -4.70 4.47 9.34
CA ILE A 157 -3.84 5.27 8.48
C ILE A 157 -3.13 6.29 9.37
N ILE A 158 -1.85 6.08 9.63
CA ILE A 158 -1.08 6.88 10.60
C ILE A 158 -0.30 8.01 9.94
N ALA A 159 -0.02 7.92 8.65
CA ALA A 159 0.68 8.95 7.89
C ALA A 159 0.22 8.95 6.44
N ASP A 160 0.26 10.11 5.78
CA ASP A 160 0.11 10.23 4.33
C ASP A 160 0.87 11.45 3.80
N GLN A 161 1.14 11.46 2.50
CA GLN A 161 1.89 12.53 1.85
C GLN A 161 1.09 13.81 1.59
N ALA A 162 -0.23 13.87 1.85
CA ALA A 162 -0.99 15.08 1.58
C ALA A 162 -0.46 16.31 2.36
N ASP A 163 0.15 16.10 3.53
CA ASP A 163 0.71 17.17 4.37
C ASP A 163 2.26 17.20 4.40
N ALA A 164 2.94 16.33 3.66
CA ALA A 164 4.41 16.27 3.62
C ALA A 164 4.93 16.89 2.32
N TYR A 165 5.87 17.83 2.41
CA TYR A 165 6.56 18.39 1.24
C TYR A 165 7.60 17.43 0.64
N ASP A 166 8.02 16.41 1.41
CA ASP A 166 9.04 15.43 1.07
C ASP A 166 8.49 13.99 1.20
N THR A 167 9.28 13.01 0.75
CA THR A 167 9.03 11.58 1.00
C THR A 167 8.88 11.29 2.49
N LEU A 168 7.85 10.51 2.86
CA LEU A 168 7.64 10.12 4.25
C LEU A 168 8.86 9.34 4.79
N PRO A 169 9.22 9.49 6.07
CA PRO A 169 10.34 8.77 6.68
C PRO A 169 9.98 7.30 6.97
N PHE A 170 9.68 6.52 5.94
CA PHE A 170 9.10 5.17 6.02
C PHE A 170 9.83 4.23 6.98
N VAL A 171 11.16 4.24 6.96
CA VAL A 171 11.97 3.40 7.86
C VAL A 171 11.71 3.76 9.33
N ARG A 172 11.62 5.05 9.66
CA ARG A 172 11.33 5.50 11.03
C ARG A 172 9.90 5.18 11.44
N ILE A 173 8.95 5.35 10.51
CA ILE A 173 7.54 4.99 10.76
C ILE A 173 7.40 3.49 11.03
N ALA A 174 8.11 2.64 10.28
CA ALA A 174 8.12 1.19 10.51
C ALA A 174 8.77 0.81 11.85
N GLN A 175 9.85 1.50 12.25
CA GLN A 175 10.53 1.30 13.54
C GLN A 175 9.69 1.74 14.75
N ASP A 176 8.89 2.79 14.61
CA ASP A 176 8.06 3.35 15.68
C ASP A 176 6.68 3.77 15.16
N PRO A 177 5.79 2.81 14.85
CA PRO A 177 4.45 3.09 14.32
C PRO A 177 3.49 3.69 15.37
N GLU A 178 3.94 3.85 16.62
CA GLU A 178 3.15 4.42 17.72
C GLU A 178 3.40 5.91 17.93
N ALA A 179 4.45 6.47 17.32
CA ALA A 179 4.72 7.90 17.37
C ALA A 179 3.64 8.74 16.66
N ASP A 180 3.68 10.04 16.90
CA ASP A 180 2.84 11.04 16.23
C ASP A 180 3.46 11.40 14.87
N TRP A 181 2.77 11.07 13.78
CA TRP A 181 3.25 11.15 12.40
C TRP A 181 2.40 12.08 11.53
#